data_AF-A0A1U8IC17-F1
#
_entry.id   AF-A0A1U8IC17-F1
#
_cell.length_a   1.000
_cell.length_b   1.000
_cell.length_c   1.000
_cell.angle_alpha   90.00
_cell.angle_beta   90.00
_cell.angle_gamma   90.00
#
_symmetry.space_group_name_H-M   'P 1'
#
loop_
_entity.id
_entity.type
_entity.pdbx_description
1 polymer ?
#
loop_
_entity_poly.entity_id
_entity_poly.type
_entity_poly.pdbx_seq_one_letter_code
_entity_poly.pdbx_strand_id
1 'polypeptide(L)'
;MKIALLAKNKLGFVDGTYSKDSLPDEMGYQWEPCNVIVLSWILNTVSKELSARIIFASSVAVVWNDLSERLHKIDGSRIYFLHREIISHFQAHVFAQARYHQILSLLNKEPTVEATASLAGGAQGVLSAQIILWHEASF
;
A
#
# COMPACT_ATOMS: atom_id res chain seq x y z
N MET A 1 18.65 -1.48 -8.63
CA MET A 1 19.38 -2.61 -9.27
C MET A 1 20.61 -2.15 -10.06
N LYS A 2 20.51 -1.14 -10.93
CA LYS A 2 21.63 -0.65 -11.78
C LYS A 2 22.93 -0.34 -11.01
N ILE A 3 22.85 0.38 -9.89
CA ILE A 3 24.02 0.73 -9.05
C ILE A 3 24.71 -0.52 -8.50
N ALA A 4 23.95 -1.51 -8.02
CA ALA A 4 24.51 -2.75 -7.46
C ALA A 4 25.22 -3.60 -8.53
N LEU A 5 24.71 -3.61 -9.76
CA LEU A 5 25.33 -4.31 -10.88
C LEU A 5 26.60 -3.61 -11.36
N LEU A 6 26.59 -2.27 -11.39
CA LEU A 6 27.77 -1.46 -11.67
C LEU A 6 28.88 -1.72 -10.64
N ALA A 7 28.56 -1.73 -9.35
CA ALA A 7 29.53 -2.01 -8.28
C ALA A 7 30.17 -3.40 -8.41
N LYS A 8 29.51 -4.35 -9.08
CA LYS A 8 30.01 -5.71 -9.32
C LYS A 8 30.56 -5.94 -10.72
N ASN A 9 30.69 -4.90 -11.55
CA ASN A 9 31.08 -5.00 -12.97
C ASN A 9 30.19 -5.98 -13.77
N LYS A 10 28.92 -6.12 -13.40
CA LYS A 10 27.95 -7.00 -14.08
C LYS A 10 26.94 -6.27 -14.94
N LEU A 11 27.04 -4.93 -15.05
CA LEU A 11 26.09 -4.15 -15.85
C LEU A 11 26.10 -4.58 -17.33
N GLY A 12 27.25 -5.01 -17.86
CA GLY A 12 27.35 -5.38 -19.25
C GLY A 12 26.50 -6.60 -19.67
N PHE A 13 26.10 -7.46 -18.72
CA PHE A 13 25.17 -8.57 -18.96
C PHE A 13 23.71 -8.11 -19.13
N VAL A 14 23.39 -6.94 -18.58
CA VAL A 14 22.07 -6.33 -18.61
C VAL A 14 21.91 -5.45 -19.84
N ASP A 15 22.91 -4.64 -20.14
CA ASP A 15 22.90 -3.74 -21.29
C ASP A 15 23.28 -4.45 -22.61
N GLY A 16 23.57 -5.75 -22.57
CA GLY A 16 23.85 -6.58 -23.75
C GLY A 16 25.28 -6.51 -24.29
N THR A 17 26.13 -5.63 -23.75
CA THR A 17 27.57 -5.53 -24.06
C THR A 17 28.35 -6.84 -23.85
N TYR A 18 27.94 -7.67 -22.88
CA TYR A 18 28.45 -9.03 -22.71
C TYR A 18 27.43 -10.02 -23.24
N SER A 19 27.40 -10.18 -24.56
CA SER A 19 26.66 -11.25 -25.21
C SER A 19 27.50 -12.54 -25.22
N LYS A 20 26.83 -13.68 -25.37
CA LYS A 20 27.49 -14.98 -25.42
C LYS A 20 28.52 -15.07 -26.57
N ASP A 21 28.22 -14.42 -27.69
CA ASP A 21 29.04 -14.45 -28.90
C ASP A 21 30.12 -13.34 -28.93
N SER A 22 30.04 -12.35 -28.04
CA SER A 22 30.97 -11.22 -28.01
C SER A 22 32.11 -11.37 -27.01
N LEU A 23 32.07 -12.40 -26.15
CA LEU A 23 33.14 -12.66 -25.20
C LEU A 23 34.22 -13.54 -25.85
N PRO A 24 35.51 -13.27 -25.57
CA PRO A 24 36.58 -14.17 -25.96
C PRO A 24 36.33 -15.59 -25.42
N ASP A 25 36.73 -16.62 -26.17
CA ASP A 25 36.52 -18.04 -25.80
C ASP A 25 37.02 -18.36 -24.38
N GLU A 26 38.11 -17.71 -23.94
CA GLU A 26 38.67 -17.84 -22.60
C GLU A 26 37.73 -17.35 -21.48
N MET A 27 36.79 -16.46 -21.78
CA MET A 27 35.83 -15.89 -20.82
C MET A 27 34.39 -16.37 -21.06
N GLY A 28 34.10 -16.99 -22.20
CA GLY A 28 32.77 -17.50 -22.55
C GLY A 28 32.21 -18.49 -21.53
N TYR A 29 33.06 -19.30 -20.89
CA TYR A 29 32.64 -20.24 -19.85
C TYR A 29 32.06 -19.55 -18.59
N GLN A 30 32.47 -18.31 -18.30
CA GLN A 30 31.98 -17.54 -17.16
C GLN A 30 30.68 -16.78 -17.46
N TRP A 31 30.28 -16.72 -18.73
CA TRP A 31 29.08 -15.99 -19.14
C TRP A 31 27.83 -16.63 -18.56
N GLU A 32 27.66 -17.95 -18.74
CA GLU A 32 26.46 -18.68 -18.34
C GLU A 32 26.21 -18.59 -16.81
N PRO A 33 27.20 -18.85 -15.93
CA PRO A 33 27.01 -18.69 -14.48
C PRO A 33 26.67 -17.24 -14.09
N CYS A 34 27.31 -16.24 -14.70
CA CYS A 34 27.01 -14.84 -14.42
C CYS A 34 25.60 -14.45 -14.85
N ASN A 35 25.16 -14.92 -16.01
CA ASN A 35 23.82 -14.74 -16.54
C ASN A 35 22.77 -15.33 -15.58
N VAL A 36 22.95 -16.58 -15.12
CA VAL A 36 22.04 -17.22 -14.15
C VAL A 36 22.01 -16.50 -12.80
N ILE A 37 23.16 -16.05 -12.28
CA ILE A 37 23.22 -15.30 -11.01
C ILE A 37 22.42 -14.00 -11.13
N VAL A 38 22.61 -13.24 -12.20
CA VAL A 38 21.88 -11.97 -12.37
C VAL A 38 20.39 -12.22 -12.62
N LEU A 39 20.00 -13.28 -13.35
CA LEU A 39 18.60 -13.71 -13.45
C LEU A 39 18.02 -14.02 -12.07
N SER A 40 18.74 -14.72 -11.19
CA SER A 40 18.27 -15.01 -9.84
C SER A 40 18.03 -13.74 -9.02
N TRP A 41 18.89 -12.73 -9.16
CA TRP A 41 18.70 -11.44 -8.48
C TRP A 41 17.46 -10.72 -9.00
N ILE A 42 17.22 -10.74 -10.31
CA ILE A 42 16.01 -10.16 -10.90
C ILE A 42 14.77 -10.91 -10.41
N LEU A 43 14.75 -12.24 -10.50
CA LEU A 43 13.63 -13.09 -10.05
C LEU A 43 13.27 -12.86 -8.58
N ASN A 44 14.26 -12.64 -7.72
CA ASN A 44 14.07 -12.37 -6.30
C ASN A 44 13.59 -10.94 -5.98
N THR A 45 13.63 -10.03 -6.94
CA THR A 45 13.23 -8.62 -6.74
C THR A 45 11.89 -8.26 -7.35
N VAL A 46 11.41 -9.03 -8.33
CA VAL A 46 10.13 -8.78 -9.00
C VAL A 46 8.97 -9.47 -8.27
N SER A 47 7.73 -9.04 -8.54
CA SER A 47 6.54 -9.70 -8.00
C SER A 47 6.42 -11.13 -8.53
N LYS A 48 5.68 -11.99 -7.81
CA LYS A 48 5.46 -13.40 -8.22
C LYS A 48 4.81 -13.53 -9.61
N GLU A 49 3.95 -12.60 -9.97
CA GLU A 49 3.30 -12.57 -11.29
C GLU A 49 4.31 -12.28 -12.40
N LEU A 50 5.21 -11.33 -12.17
CA LEU A 50 6.28 -11.00 -13.10
C LEU A 50 7.32 -12.12 -13.17
N SER A 51 7.70 -12.72 -12.03
CA SER A 51 8.69 -13.80 -11.98
C SER A 51 8.26 -15.03 -12.79
N ALA A 52 6.97 -15.40 -12.71
CA ALA A 52 6.42 -16.52 -13.48
C ALA A 52 6.60 -16.36 -15.00
N ARG A 53 6.64 -15.11 -15.49
CA ARG A 53 6.80 -14.81 -16.92
C ARG A 53 8.25 -14.85 -17.40
N ILE A 54 9.22 -14.69 -16.49
CA ILE A 54 10.65 -14.58 -16.82
C ILE A 54 11.48 -15.76 -16.32
N ILE A 55 10.89 -16.70 -15.58
CA ILE A 55 11.59 -17.85 -14.97
C ILE A 55 12.30 -18.75 -16.00
N PHE A 56 11.79 -18.83 -17.23
CA PHE A 56 12.38 -19.62 -18.32
C PHE A 56 13.24 -18.81 -19.28
N ALA A 57 13.56 -17.55 -18.94
CA ALA A 57 14.38 -16.73 -19.80
C ALA A 57 15.85 -17.18 -19.79
N SER A 58 16.44 -17.27 -20.97
CA SER A 58 17.83 -17.69 -21.18
C SER A 58 18.84 -16.53 -21.12
N SER A 59 18.37 -15.28 -21.19
CA SER A 59 19.24 -14.10 -21.25
C SER A 59 18.72 -13.00 -20.34
N VAL A 60 19.60 -12.54 -19.45
CA VAL A 60 19.37 -11.37 -18.59
C VAL A 60 19.02 -10.13 -19.42
N ALA A 61 19.72 -9.90 -20.53
CA ALA A 61 19.52 -8.72 -21.36
C ALA A 61 18.10 -8.68 -21.95
N VAL A 62 17.57 -9.83 -22.38
CA VAL A 62 16.20 -9.94 -22.89
C VAL A 62 15.18 -9.63 -21.79
N VAL A 63 15.35 -10.23 -20.61
CA VAL A 63 14.48 -9.98 -19.45
C VAL A 63 14.51 -8.51 -19.06
N TRP A 64 15.71 -7.92 -18.99
CA TRP A 64 15.85 -6.53 -18.61
C TRP A 64 15.23 -5.58 -19.63
N ASN A 65 15.38 -5.83 -20.93
CA ASN A 65 14.73 -5.01 -21.95
C ASN A 65 13.20 -5.10 -21.89
N ASP A 66 12.62 -6.28 -21.71
CA ASP A 66 11.16 -6.43 -21.53
C ASP A 66 10.66 -5.70 -20.27
N LEU A 67 11.38 -5.83 -19.15
CA LEU A 67 11.06 -5.09 -17.93
C LEU A 67 11.22 -3.58 -18.12
N SER A 68 12.30 -3.15 -18.75
CA SER A 68 12.62 -1.76 -19.02
C SER A 68 11.57 -1.13 -19.92
N GLU A 69 11.10 -1.81 -20.98
CA GLU A 69 10.06 -1.29 -21.85
C GLU A 69 8.73 -1.11 -21.11
N ARG A 70 8.35 -2.08 -20.26
CA ARG A 70 7.11 -2.00 -19.48
C ARG A 70 7.17 -0.94 -18.38
N LEU A 71 8.33 -0.77 -17.76
CA LEU A 71 8.53 0.19 -16.67
C LEU A 71 8.82 1.61 -17.18
N HIS A 72 9.48 1.76 -18.34
CA HIS A 72 9.62 3.07 -19.01
C HIS A 72 8.28 3.57 -19.56
N LYS A 73 7.36 2.67 -19.90
CA LYS A 73 5.97 3.01 -20.21
C LYS A 73 5.15 3.47 -18.97
N ILE A 74 5.77 3.66 -17.80
CA ILE A 74 5.18 4.48 -16.74
C ILE A 74 5.21 5.93 -17.25
N ASP A 75 4.23 6.19 -18.10
CA ASP A 75 3.91 7.47 -18.69
C ASP A 75 3.54 8.42 -17.55
N GLY A 76 3.91 9.70 -17.63
CA GLY A 76 3.67 10.67 -16.55
C GLY A 76 2.20 10.72 -16.10
N SER A 77 1.29 10.31 -16.98
CA SER A 77 -0.12 10.06 -16.73
C SER A 77 -0.38 9.03 -15.61
N ARG A 78 0.35 7.91 -15.55
CA ARG A 78 0.20 6.88 -14.51
C ARG A 78 0.73 7.36 -13.16
N ILE A 79 1.84 8.11 -13.15
CA ILE A 79 2.38 8.74 -11.93
C ILE A 79 1.37 9.76 -11.40
N TYR A 80 0.87 10.64 -12.27
CA TYR A 80 -0.14 11.62 -11.91
C TYR A 80 -1.41 10.96 -11.37
N PHE A 81 -1.90 9.90 -12.02
CA PHE A 81 -3.05 9.14 -11.56
C PHE A 81 -2.84 8.56 -10.16
N LEU A 82 -1.70 7.90 -9.91
CA LEU A 82 -1.37 7.35 -8.60
C LEU A 82 -1.24 8.44 -7.53
N HIS A 83 -0.60 9.57 -7.86
CA HIS A 83 -0.53 10.73 -6.96
C HIS A 83 -1.93 11.25 -6.60
N ARG A 84 -2.82 11.37 -7.59
CA ARG A 84 -4.20 11.82 -7.38
C ARG A 84 -4.98 10.85 -6.49
N GLU A 85 -4.87 9.55 -6.74
CA GLU A 85 -5.52 8.51 -5.91
C GLU A 85 -5.03 8.56 -4.46
N ILE A 86 -3.71 8.68 -4.25
CA ILE A 86 -3.13 8.80 -2.90
C ILE A 86 -3.68 10.03 -2.18
N ILE A 87 -3.71 11.19 -2.84
CA ILE A 87 -4.24 12.43 -2.27
C ILE A 87 -5.74 12.28 -1.96
N SER A 88 -6.52 11.70 -2.87
CA SER A 88 -7.96 11.46 -2.70
C SER A 88 -8.22 10.56 -1.48
N HIS A 89 -7.48 9.46 -1.35
CA HIS A 89 -7.57 8.56 -0.21
C HIS A 89 -7.20 9.24 1.11
N PHE A 90 -6.14 10.05 1.11
CA PHE A 90 -5.73 10.79 2.29
C PHE A 90 -6.80 11.81 2.71
N GLN A 91 -7.37 12.55 1.76
CA GLN A 91 -8.47 13.48 2.02
C GLN A 91 -9.69 12.76 2.59
N ALA A 92 -10.11 11.64 1.99
CA ALA A 92 -11.21 10.84 2.50
C ALA A 92 -10.98 10.35 3.94
N HIS A 93 -9.76 9.94 4.27
CA HIS A 93 -9.39 9.55 5.62
C HIS A 93 -9.50 10.72 6.62
N VAL A 94 -9.00 11.90 6.26
CA VAL A 94 -9.09 13.11 7.10
C VAL A 94 -10.56 13.49 7.34
N PHE A 95 -11.41 13.44 6.31
CA PHE A 95 -12.85 13.71 6.47
C PHE A 95 -13.54 12.68 7.38
N ALA A 96 -13.22 11.39 7.23
CA ALA A 96 -13.78 10.35 8.08
C ALA A 96 -13.38 10.54 9.55
N GLN A 97 -12.12 10.87 9.81
CA GLN A 97 -11.61 11.13 11.15
C GLN A 97 -12.24 12.39 11.77
N ALA A 98 -12.37 13.48 11.00
CA ALA A 98 -13.04 14.70 11.46
C ALA A 98 -14.50 14.44 11.84
N ARG A 99 -15.22 13.66 11.03
CA ARG A 99 -16.61 13.27 11.32
C ARG A 99 -16.73 12.40 12.57
N TYR A 100 -15.81 11.46 12.76
CA TYR A 100 -15.75 10.64 13.97
C TYR A 100 -15.53 11.50 15.23
N HIS A 101 -14.57 12.42 15.20
CA HIS A 101 -14.33 13.34 16.32
C HIS A 101 -15.53 14.25 16.60
N GLN A 102 -16.23 14.71 15.57
CA GLN A 102 -17.45 15.49 15.75
C GLN A 102 -18.53 14.67 16.47
N ILE A 103 -18.76 13.42 16.06
CA ILE A 103 -19.73 12.53 16.72
C ILE A 103 -19.33 12.28 18.18
N LEU A 104 -18.06 12.00 18.45
CA LEU A 104 -17.56 11.85 19.83
C LEU A 104 -17.77 13.12 20.66
N SER A 105 -17.55 14.30 20.07
CA SER A 105 -17.77 15.56 20.77
C SER A 105 -19.24 15.80 21.12
N LEU A 106 -20.17 15.30 20.29
CA LEU A 106 -21.61 15.37 20.55
C LEU A 106 -22.03 14.35 21.63
N LEU A 107 -21.45 13.16 21.61
CA LEU A 107 -21.73 12.11 22.60
C LEU A 107 -21.16 12.46 23.99
N ASN A 108 -20.03 13.16 24.05
CA ASN A 108 -19.40 13.61 25.30
C ASN A 108 -19.98 14.93 25.83
N LYS A 109 -20.97 15.51 25.15
CA LYS A 109 -21.63 16.73 25.63
C LYS A 109 -22.72 16.31 26.62
N GLU A 110 -22.45 16.46 27.92
CA GLU A 110 -23.44 16.27 28.99
C GLU A 110 -24.72 17.07 28.70
N PRO A 111 -25.93 16.53 29.00
CA PRO A 111 -27.18 17.25 28.81
C PRO A 111 -27.15 18.53 29.65
N THR A 112 -27.24 19.68 28.98
CA THR A 112 -27.19 20.98 29.63
C THR A 112 -28.40 21.11 30.57
N VAL A 113 -28.12 21.48 31.83
CA VAL A 113 -29.04 21.52 32.97
C VAL A 113 -30.31 22.38 32.73
N GLU A 114 -30.31 23.20 31.68
CA GLU A 114 -31.45 24.02 31.25
C GLU A 114 -32.61 23.18 30.66
N ALA A 115 -32.34 22.04 30.03
CA ALA A 115 -33.38 21.15 29.53
C ALA A 115 -34.13 20.42 30.67
N THR A 116 -33.45 20.17 31.79
CA THR A 116 -34.05 19.55 32.98
C THR A 116 -34.85 20.55 33.82
N ALA A 117 -34.51 21.84 33.80
CA ALA A 117 -35.24 22.87 34.53
C ALA A 117 -36.64 23.15 33.94
N SER A 118 -36.80 23.02 32.61
CA SER A 118 -38.11 23.21 31.95
C SER A 118 -39.06 22.03 32.13
N LEU A 119 -38.57 20.82 32.44
CA LEU A 119 -39.40 19.62 32.67
C LEU A 119 -39.67 19.36 34.17
N ALA A 120 -38.83 19.89 35.07
CA ALA A 120 -39.01 19.78 36.52
C ALA A 120 -40.18 20.61 37.06
N GLY A 121 -40.76 21.53 36.28
CA GLY A 121 -41.88 22.38 36.68
C GLY A 121 -43.25 21.68 36.83
N GLY A 122 -43.38 20.38 36.50
CA GLY A 122 -44.68 19.71 36.66
C GLY A 122 -44.71 18.19 36.57
N ALA A 123 -43.65 17.51 36.12
CA ALA A 123 -43.69 16.06 35.85
C ALA A 123 -42.86 15.18 36.79
N GLN A 124 -41.97 15.76 37.61
CA GLN A 124 -41.02 15.00 38.44
C GLN A 124 -41.70 14.19 39.57
N GLY A 125 -42.89 14.61 40.02
CA GLY A 125 -43.64 13.91 41.07
C GLY A 125 -44.29 12.61 40.61
N VAL A 126 -44.69 12.52 39.34
CA VAL A 126 -45.49 11.38 38.84
C VAL A 126 -44.60 10.21 38.40
N LEU A 127 -43.46 10.49 37.77
CA LEU A 127 -42.53 9.44 37.32
C LEU A 127 -41.77 8.77 38.48
N SER A 128 -41.48 9.52 39.54
CA SER A 128 -40.84 9.00 40.75
C SER A 128 -41.73 7.97 41.47
N ALA A 129 -43.06 8.17 41.48
CA ALA A 129 -44.00 7.21 42.04
C ALA A 129 -44.16 5.94 41.18
N GLN A 130 -44.06 6.06 39.85
CA GLN A 130 -44.20 4.93 38.93
C GLN A 130 -43.00 3.96 39.00
N ILE A 131 -41.79 4.48 39.22
CA ILE A 131 -40.56 3.68 39.31
C ILE A 131 -40.49 2.91 40.64
N ILE A 132 -40.94 3.51 41.75
CA ILE A 132 -40.99 2.85 43.06
C ILE A 132 -42.00 1.69 43.05
N LEU A 133 -43.20 1.88 42.46
CA LEU A 133 -44.21 0.83 42.36
C LEU A 133 -43.78 -0.36 41.47
N TRP A 134 -42.95 -0.14 40.45
CA TRP A 134 -42.40 -1.22 39.63
C TRP A 134 -41.36 -2.08 40.35
N HIS A 135 -40.63 -1.50 41.30
CA HIS A 135 -39.59 -2.21 42.05
C HIS A 135 -40.17 -3.00 43.24
N GLU A 136 -41.29 -2.57 43.82
CA GLU A 136 -42.02 -3.33 44.86
C GLU A 136 -42.89 -4.46 44.29
N ALA A 137 -43.38 -4.35 43.06
CA ALA A 137 -44.16 -5.41 42.41
C ALA A 137 -43.31 -6.56 41.82
N SER A 138 -41.99 -6.44 41.84
CA SER A 138 -41.04 -7.41 41.24
C SER A 138 -40.29 -8.27 42.28
N PHE A 139 -40.76 -8.30 43.53
CA PHE A 139 -40.26 -9.18 44.60
C PHE A 139 -41.40 -9.98 45.24
#